data_AF-A0A0Q6WSG5-F1
#
_entry.id   AF-A0A0Q6WSG5-F1
#
_cell.length_a   1.000
_cell.length_b   1.000
_cell.length_c   1.000
_cell.angle_alpha   90.00
_cell.angle_beta   90.00
_cell.angle_gamma   90.00
#
_symmetry.space_group_name_H-M   'P 1'
#
loop_
_entity.id
_entity.type
_entity.pdbx_description
1 polymer ?
#
loop_
_entity_poly.entity_id
_entity_poly.type
_entity_poly.pdbx_seq_one_letter_code
_entity_poly.pdbx_strand_id
1 'polypeptide(L)'
;MVDQANDVIGTVSFNGGAPTLTWQQGVVAGQTGQLTAIEVYFNAANLGAGIQFFVNQGAGWQSDANDFDAVLNGLVAGWNLIDVSSAGISLSAGDQLVFGFKGQSPGNFSPSFTGTSGDVYSQGQLFLNGAVYAVPDYDVNFRTYVEAGRLPEPGSAALVVIACLATGLARRRARA
;
A
#
# COMPACT_ATOMS: atom_id res chain seq x y z
N MET A 1 3.63 -11.69 -0.41
CA MET A 1 5.09 -11.46 -0.52
C MET A 1 5.34 -9.98 -0.29
N VAL A 2 6.51 -9.57 0.24
CA VAL A 2 6.86 -8.14 0.29
C VAL A 2 6.90 -7.61 -1.13
N ASP A 3 6.25 -6.47 -1.36
CA ASP A 3 6.22 -5.80 -2.66
C ASP A 3 7.13 -4.58 -2.69
N GLN A 4 6.88 -3.60 -1.84
CA GLN A 4 7.71 -2.41 -1.68
C GLN A 4 8.08 -2.22 -0.22
N ALA A 5 9.21 -1.57 0.03
CA ALA A 5 9.65 -1.29 1.39
C ALA A 5 10.53 -0.04 1.49
N ASN A 6 10.38 0.65 2.62
CA ASN A 6 11.38 1.51 3.21
C ASN A 6 11.69 0.97 4.62
N ASP A 7 12.58 -0.03 4.68
CA ASP A 7 12.87 -0.78 5.90
C ASP A 7 14.07 -0.25 6.69
N VAL A 8 14.71 0.81 6.21
CA VAL A 8 15.78 1.52 6.92
C VAL A 8 15.16 2.30 8.08
N ILE A 9 15.22 1.77 9.30
CA ILE A 9 14.64 2.44 10.48
C ILE A 9 15.36 3.77 10.70
N GLY A 10 14.69 4.87 10.35
CA GLY A 10 15.23 6.21 10.50
C GLY A 10 14.98 6.78 11.90
N THR A 11 15.53 7.97 12.13
CA THR A 11 15.39 8.70 13.40
C THR A 11 14.29 9.76 13.36
N VAL A 12 13.63 9.93 12.22
CA VAL A 12 12.54 10.91 12.05
C VAL A 12 11.25 10.32 12.57
N SER A 13 10.42 11.14 13.22
CA SER A 13 9.09 10.74 13.67
C SER A 13 8.06 11.75 13.19
N PHE A 14 6.87 11.26 12.82
CA PHE A 14 5.76 12.06 12.32
C PHE A 14 4.60 12.01 13.31
N ASN A 15 3.90 13.14 13.45
CA ASN A 15 2.75 13.26 14.35
C ASN A 15 1.50 12.64 13.71
N GLY A 16 1.25 11.37 13.99
CA GLY A 16 0.02 10.68 13.58
C GLY A 16 -1.17 10.98 14.49
N GLY A 17 -0.95 11.54 15.67
CA GLY A 17 -2.00 11.78 16.67
C GLY A 17 -2.91 12.96 16.37
N ALA A 18 -2.34 14.07 15.88
CA ALA A 18 -3.08 15.33 15.74
C ALA A 18 -4.17 15.27 14.65
N PRO A 19 -5.44 15.61 14.96
CA PRO A 19 -6.56 15.47 14.03
C PRO A 19 -6.56 16.49 12.88
N THR A 20 -5.74 17.54 13.00
CA THR A 20 -5.52 18.55 11.96
C THR A 20 -4.45 18.14 10.95
N LEU A 21 -3.77 17.01 11.17
CA LEU A 21 -2.72 16.51 10.31
C LEU A 21 -3.22 15.25 9.59
N THR A 22 -3.04 15.23 8.29
CA THR A 22 -3.27 14.08 7.45
C THR A 22 -2.00 13.84 6.65
N TRP A 23 -1.39 12.69 6.91
CA TRP A 23 -0.17 12.22 6.26
C TRP A 23 -0.53 11.22 5.18
N GLN A 24 0.17 11.25 4.05
CA GLN A 24 0.04 10.24 3.00
C GLN A 24 1.41 9.91 2.40
N GLN A 25 1.72 8.63 2.31
CA GLN A 25 2.91 8.14 1.62
C GLN A 25 2.50 7.59 0.25
N GLY A 26 3.10 8.12 -0.81
CA GLY A 26 3.02 7.54 -2.15
C GLY A 26 3.84 6.26 -2.27
N VAL A 27 3.28 5.25 -2.94
CA VAL A 27 3.90 3.96 -3.22
C VAL A 27 3.57 3.54 -4.66
N VAL A 28 4.56 2.99 -5.37
CA VAL A 28 4.37 2.39 -6.69
C VAL A 28 4.46 0.88 -6.54
N ALA A 29 3.40 0.16 -6.90
CA ALA A 29 3.34 -1.29 -6.82
C ALA A 29 4.45 -1.93 -7.68
N GLY A 30 5.25 -2.81 -7.08
CA GLY A 30 6.28 -3.57 -7.80
C GLY A 30 5.75 -4.83 -8.48
N GLN A 31 4.58 -5.29 -8.05
CA GLN A 31 4.00 -6.57 -8.43
C GLN A 31 2.51 -6.47 -8.74
N THR A 32 2.07 -7.33 -9.65
CA THR A 32 0.65 -7.55 -9.92
C THR A 32 0.05 -8.54 -8.93
N GLY A 33 -1.09 -8.21 -8.33
CA GLY A 33 -1.79 -9.07 -7.38
C GLY A 33 -2.76 -8.29 -6.49
N GLN A 34 -3.15 -8.87 -5.38
CA GLN A 34 -3.98 -8.19 -4.37
C GLN A 34 -3.10 -7.63 -3.26
N LEU A 35 -3.32 -6.37 -2.87
CA LEU A 35 -2.72 -5.81 -1.67
C LEU A 35 -3.36 -6.45 -0.44
N THR A 36 -2.57 -7.14 0.37
CA THR A 36 -3.08 -7.89 1.53
C THR A 36 -2.73 -7.25 2.86
N ALA A 37 -1.58 -6.59 2.95
CA ALA A 37 -1.16 -5.95 4.19
C ALA A 37 -0.22 -4.76 3.94
N ILE A 38 -0.19 -3.85 4.91
CA ILE A 38 0.83 -2.81 5.03
C ILE A 38 1.40 -2.88 6.45
N GLU A 39 2.71 -2.99 6.57
CA GLU A 39 3.42 -2.82 7.84
C GLU A 39 3.94 -1.39 7.96
N VAL A 40 3.80 -0.81 9.15
CA VAL A 40 4.29 0.53 9.47
C VAL A 40 5.06 0.46 10.78
N TYR A 41 6.21 1.16 10.83
CA TYR A 41 6.99 1.23 12.06
C TYR A 41 6.54 2.39 12.94
N PHE A 42 6.15 2.07 14.18
CA PHE A 42 5.75 3.05 15.18
C PHE A 42 6.82 3.22 16.26
N ASN A 43 7.02 4.45 16.72
CA ASN A 43 7.93 4.74 17.82
C ASN A 43 7.32 4.24 19.14
N ALA A 44 8.14 3.75 20.07
CA ALA A 44 7.70 3.29 21.39
C ALA A 44 7.04 4.40 22.23
N ALA A 45 7.30 5.66 21.93
CA ALA A 45 6.64 6.78 22.57
C ALA A 45 5.20 6.97 22.02
N ASN A 46 4.24 7.05 22.95
CA ASN A 46 2.91 7.61 22.74
C ASN A 46 1.97 6.79 21.83
N LEU A 47 1.70 5.52 22.11
CA LEU A 47 0.77 4.70 21.29
C LEU A 47 -0.68 4.69 21.80
N GLY A 48 -1.00 5.58 22.74
CA GLY A 48 -2.21 5.48 23.57
C GLY A 48 -3.51 5.97 22.93
N ALA A 49 -3.45 6.61 21.75
CA ALA A 49 -4.64 7.09 21.06
C ALA A 49 -4.83 6.37 19.72
N GLY A 50 -6.10 6.18 19.33
CA GLY A 50 -6.45 5.62 18.03
C GLY A 50 -6.04 6.56 16.89
N ILE A 51 -5.67 5.98 15.75
CA ILE A 51 -5.36 6.70 14.51
C ILE A 51 -6.17 6.10 13.38
N GLN A 52 -6.74 6.95 12.53
CA GLN A 52 -7.33 6.46 11.29
C GLN A 52 -6.21 6.16 10.32
N PHE A 53 -6.20 4.93 9.81
CA PHE A 53 -5.39 4.51 8.68
C PHE A 53 -6.30 4.34 7.46
N PHE A 54 -5.79 4.68 6.29
CA PHE A 54 -6.53 4.53 5.04
C PHE A 54 -5.61 4.23 3.87
N VAL A 55 -6.19 3.69 2.79
CA VAL A 55 -5.53 3.40 1.52
C VAL A 55 -6.41 3.88 0.37
N ASN A 56 -5.79 4.49 -0.63
CA ASN A 56 -6.44 4.86 -1.89
C ASN A 56 -5.55 4.44 -3.07
N GLN A 57 -6.15 3.94 -4.15
CA GLN A 57 -5.50 3.76 -5.44
C GLN A 57 -5.38 5.12 -6.14
N GLY A 58 -4.18 5.49 -6.56
CA GLY A 58 -3.94 6.79 -7.19
C GLY A 58 -2.55 7.37 -6.94
N ALA A 59 -2.21 8.36 -7.75
CA ALA A 59 -0.93 9.06 -7.70
C ALA A 59 -0.91 10.16 -6.64
N GLY A 60 0.10 10.17 -5.76
CA GLY A 60 0.31 11.26 -4.81
C GLY A 60 -0.91 11.52 -3.91
N TRP A 61 -1.06 12.74 -3.41
CA TRP A 61 -2.14 13.09 -2.49
C TRP A 61 -3.56 12.77 -3.02
N GLN A 62 -4.31 11.97 -2.27
CA GLN A 62 -5.72 11.64 -2.50
C GLN A 62 -6.64 12.32 -1.48
N SER A 63 -7.88 12.63 -1.89
CA SER A 63 -8.88 13.30 -1.02
C SER A 63 -10.31 12.84 -1.26
N ASP A 64 -10.49 11.87 -2.15
CA ASP A 64 -11.74 11.18 -2.43
C ASP A 64 -12.03 10.12 -1.35
N ALA A 65 -13.08 9.32 -1.57
CA ALA A 65 -13.46 8.25 -0.65
C ALA A 65 -12.35 7.18 -0.62
N ASN A 66 -11.96 6.76 0.59
CA ASN A 66 -10.90 5.77 0.75
C ASN A 66 -11.35 4.39 0.28
N ASP A 67 -10.46 3.66 -0.41
CA ASP A 67 -10.69 2.26 -0.81
C ASP A 67 -10.64 1.31 0.39
N PHE A 68 -9.89 1.71 1.42
CA PHE A 68 -9.86 1.08 2.73
C PHE A 68 -9.72 2.14 3.81
N ASP A 69 -10.46 2.00 4.90
CA ASP A 69 -10.20 2.75 6.13
C ASP A 69 -10.46 1.94 7.40
N ALA A 70 -9.67 2.23 8.43
CA ALA A 70 -9.82 1.61 9.74
C ALA A 70 -9.28 2.53 10.83
N VAL A 71 -9.85 2.43 12.03
CA VAL A 71 -9.26 3.02 13.22
C VAL A 71 -8.35 1.98 13.87
N LEU A 72 -7.05 2.24 13.85
CA LEU A 72 -6.05 1.40 14.49
C LEU A 72 -6.04 1.69 16.00
N ASN A 73 -6.14 0.63 16.79
CA ASN A 73 -6.05 0.66 18.25
C ASN A 73 -5.02 -0.36 18.71
N GLY A 74 -4.47 -0.18 19.92
CA GLY A 74 -3.54 -1.15 20.50
C GLY A 74 -2.22 -1.28 19.74
N LEU A 75 -1.76 -0.17 19.12
CA LEU A 75 -0.47 -0.12 18.45
C LEU A 75 0.67 -0.44 19.43
N VAL A 76 1.69 -1.15 18.96
CA VAL A 76 2.90 -1.49 19.71
C VAL A 76 4.12 -0.79 19.13
N ALA A 77 5.19 -0.69 19.92
CA ALA A 77 6.46 -0.18 19.42
C ALA A 77 7.00 -1.11 18.34
N GLY A 78 7.48 -0.54 17.23
CA GLY A 78 8.04 -1.28 16.10
C GLY A 78 7.04 -1.53 14.98
N TRP A 79 7.23 -2.63 14.26
CA TRP A 79 6.40 -2.98 13.10
C TRP A 79 5.01 -3.42 13.53
N ASN A 80 3.99 -2.74 13.00
CA ASN A 80 2.58 -3.09 13.17
C ASN A 80 2.03 -3.49 11.80
N LEU A 81 1.49 -4.70 11.71
CA LEU A 81 0.85 -5.20 10.50
C LEU A 81 -0.62 -4.78 10.46
N ILE A 82 -1.00 -4.10 9.38
CA ILE A 82 -2.36 -3.67 9.10
C ILE A 82 -2.89 -4.55 7.97
N ASP A 83 -3.88 -5.39 8.28
CA ASP A 83 -4.54 -6.25 7.31
C ASP A 83 -5.52 -5.42 6.47
N VAL A 84 -5.28 -5.39 5.15
CA VAL A 84 -6.12 -4.69 4.16
C VAL A 84 -6.72 -5.66 3.15
N SER A 85 -6.57 -6.97 3.35
CA SER A 85 -7.01 -8.00 2.41
C SER A 85 -8.51 -7.94 2.12
N SER A 86 -9.32 -7.56 3.12
CA SER A 86 -10.77 -7.40 2.97
C SER A 86 -11.19 -6.29 1.99
N ALA A 87 -10.29 -5.36 1.66
CA ALA A 87 -10.57 -4.26 0.73
C ALA A 87 -10.64 -4.71 -0.73
N GLY A 88 -10.08 -5.88 -1.08
CA GLY A 88 -10.10 -6.36 -2.47
C GLY A 88 -9.23 -5.55 -3.44
N ILE A 89 -8.32 -4.71 -2.94
CA ILE A 89 -7.50 -3.81 -3.76
C ILE A 89 -6.59 -4.62 -4.68
N SER A 90 -6.88 -4.59 -5.97
CA SER A 90 -6.11 -5.26 -7.01
C SER A 90 -5.16 -4.26 -7.68
N LEU A 91 -3.89 -4.64 -7.77
CA LEU A 91 -2.81 -3.83 -8.32
C LEU A 91 -2.17 -4.53 -9.50
N SER A 92 -1.75 -3.76 -10.49
CA SER A 92 -0.77 -4.13 -11.50
C SER A 92 0.60 -3.55 -11.14
N ALA A 93 1.68 -4.21 -11.54
CA ALA A 93 3.01 -3.62 -11.41
C ALA A 93 3.05 -2.24 -12.13
N GLY A 94 3.52 -1.22 -11.42
CA GLY A 94 3.53 0.18 -11.85
C GLY A 94 2.31 1.00 -11.42
N ASP A 95 1.25 0.37 -10.91
CA ASP A 95 0.12 1.10 -10.35
C ASP A 95 0.55 1.92 -9.13
N GLN A 96 -0.03 3.10 -8.99
CA GLN A 96 0.22 3.97 -7.85
C GLN A 96 -0.86 3.78 -6.80
N LEU A 97 -0.45 3.82 -5.54
CA LEU A 97 -1.33 3.87 -4.40
C LEU A 97 -0.77 4.82 -3.35
N VAL A 98 -1.63 5.23 -2.43
CA VAL A 98 -1.24 5.92 -1.22
C VAL A 98 -1.81 5.20 -0.01
N PHE A 99 -1.03 5.17 1.05
CA PHE A 99 -1.57 4.92 2.38
C PHE A 99 -1.37 6.15 3.24
N GLY A 100 -2.27 6.36 4.20
CA GLY A 100 -2.24 7.56 4.99
C GLY A 100 -2.73 7.37 6.41
N PHE A 101 -2.50 8.42 7.18
CA PHE A 101 -2.88 8.49 8.58
C PHE A 101 -3.57 9.81 8.89
N LYS A 102 -4.62 9.74 9.70
CA LYS A 102 -5.28 10.91 10.27
C LYS A 102 -5.53 10.71 11.75
N GLY A 103 -5.00 11.65 12.53
CA GLY A 103 -5.17 11.65 13.97
C GLY A 103 -6.65 11.71 14.39
N GLN A 104 -6.99 11.05 15.50
CA GLN A 104 -8.36 11.04 16.03
C GLN A 104 -8.47 11.75 17.39
N SER A 105 -7.35 12.18 17.98
CA SER A 105 -7.32 12.77 19.32
C SER A 105 -6.34 13.93 19.39
N PRO A 106 -6.63 15.02 20.12
CA PRO A 106 -5.69 16.13 20.31
C PRO A 106 -4.40 15.75 21.07
N GLY A 107 -4.20 14.47 21.40
CA GLY A 107 -2.95 13.94 21.94
C GLY A 107 -1.78 14.31 21.04
N ASN A 108 -0.97 15.27 21.50
CA ASN A 108 0.14 15.79 20.75
C ASN A 108 1.17 14.67 20.52
N PHE A 109 1.33 14.22 19.26
CA PHE A 109 2.30 13.19 18.88
C PHE A 109 1.95 11.73 19.28
N SER A 110 0.68 11.44 19.58
CA SER A 110 0.20 10.11 20.00
C SER A 110 -0.89 9.59 19.06
N PRO A 111 -0.63 8.64 18.13
CA PRO A 111 0.61 7.91 17.91
C PRO A 111 1.61 8.62 17.00
N SER A 112 2.86 8.16 17.06
CA SER A 112 3.93 8.59 16.15
C SER A 112 4.51 7.42 15.39
N PHE A 113 4.60 7.58 14.07
CA PHE A 113 5.25 6.63 13.16
C PHE A 113 6.58 7.19 12.68
N THR A 114 7.50 6.31 12.31
CA THR A 114 8.86 6.70 11.95
C THR A 114 9.05 6.81 10.45
N GLY A 115 10.15 7.45 10.08
CA GLY A 115 10.58 7.52 8.69
C GLY A 115 12.05 7.86 8.55
N THR A 116 12.44 8.00 7.30
CA THR A 116 13.77 8.38 6.85
C THR A 116 13.76 9.77 6.24
N SER A 117 14.95 10.36 6.12
CA SER A 117 15.20 11.57 5.33
C SER A 117 16.26 11.28 4.27
N GLY A 118 16.21 11.97 3.14
CA GLY A 118 17.19 11.87 2.07
C GLY A 118 16.81 10.91 0.94
N ASP A 119 15.52 10.83 0.60
CA ASP A 119 14.99 10.05 -0.54
C ASP A 119 15.38 8.57 -0.52
N VAL A 120 15.03 7.89 0.58
CA VAL A 120 15.34 6.45 0.73
C VAL A 120 14.40 5.61 -0.13
N TYR A 121 13.19 6.11 -0.40
CA TYR A 121 12.22 5.47 -1.29
C TYR A 121 11.86 6.38 -2.47
N SER A 122 12.70 6.34 -3.51
CA SER A 122 12.62 7.22 -4.69
C SER A 122 11.40 7.06 -5.60
N GLN A 123 10.56 6.06 -5.35
CA GLN A 123 9.33 5.83 -6.10
C GLN A 123 8.12 6.53 -5.49
N GLY A 124 8.27 7.14 -4.31
CA GLY A 124 7.19 7.75 -3.56
C GLY A 124 7.52 9.16 -3.10
N GLN A 125 6.53 9.78 -2.47
CA GLN A 125 6.69 11.05 -1.76
C GLN A 125 5.80 11.04 -0.53
N LEU A 126 6.26 11.64 0.56
CA LEU A 126 5.44 11.94 1.73
C LEU A 126 4.72 13.27 1.54
N PHE A 127 3.43 13.28 1.86
CA PHE A 127 2.57 14.45 1.84
C PHE A 127 2.05 14.75 3.24
N LEU A 128 1.88 16.04 3.53
CA LEU A 128 1.21 16.57 4.71
C LEU A 128 0.16 17.58 4.27
N ASN A 129 -1.12 17.31 4.56
CA ASN A 129 -2.24 18.21 4.30
C ASN A 129 -2.28 18.73 2.84
N GLY A 130 -2.04 17.85 1.87
CA GLY A 130 -2.08 18.19 0.45
C GLY A 130 -0.78 18.77 -0.13
N ALA A 131 0.23 19.04 0.69
CA ALA A 131 1.53 19.52 0.24
C ALA A 131 2.59 18.43 0.36
N VAL A 132 3.56 18.40 -0.56
CA VAL A 132 4.72 17.53 -0.46
C VAL A 132 5.57 17.94 0.75
N TYR A 133 6.01 16.97 1.55
CA TYR A 133 6.84 17.15 2.72
C TYR A 133 8.31 16.84 2.37
N ALA A 134 8.98 17.75 1.63
CA ALA A 134 10.16 17.44 0.79
C ALA A 134 11.51 18.14 1.11
N VAL A 135 11.70 18.82 2.26
CA VAL A 135 13.03 19.42 2.52
C VAL A 135 13.59 19.10 3.90
N PRO A 136 14.49 18.09 4.01
CA PRO A 136 14.85 17.08 3.00
C PRO A 136 13.68 16.17 2.58
N ASP A 137 13.82 15.37 1.52
CA ASP A 137 12.81 14.37 1.16
C ASP A 137 12.61 13.38 2.31
N TYR A 138 11.36 13.16 2.71
CA TYR A 138 11.02 12.27 3.80
C TYR A 138 10.15 11.12 3.30
N ASP A 139 10.34 9.94 3.89
CA ASP A 139 9.55 8.76 3.62
C ASP A 139 9.16 8.06 4.92
N VAL A 140 7.96 7.51 4.98
CA VAL A 140 7.53 6.63 6.07
C VAL A 140 8.32 5.33 6.06
N ASN A 141 8.58 4.74 7.21
CA ASN A 141 9.04 3.36 7.29
C ASN A 141 7.88 2.39 7.10
N PHE A 142 7.87 1.69 5.97
CA PHE A 142 6.77 0.80 5.60
C PHE A 142 7.24 -0.48 4.89
N ARG A 143 6.35 -1.46 4.83
CA ARG A 143 6.40 -2.57 3.87
C ARG A 143 4.99 -2.83 3.33
N THR A 144 4.84 -2.96 2.03
CA THR A 144 3.59 -3.44 1.43
C THR A 144 3.70 -4.93 1.12
N TYR A 145 2.58 -5.62 1.23
CA TYR A 145 2.49 -7.05 0.93
C TYR A 145 1.45 -7.26 -0.15
N VAL A 146 1.88 -7.82 -1.27
CA VAL A 146 1.01 -8.23 -2.37
C VAL A 146 0.98 -9.75 -2.39
N GLU A 147 -0.21 -10.32 -2.41
CA GLU A 147 -0.41 -11.73 -2.73
C GLU A 147 -0.61 -11.84 -4.23
N ALA A 148 0.34 -12.52 -4.88
CA ALA A 148 0.22 -12.92 -6.27
C ALA A 148 -0.86 -14.03 -6.38
N GLY A 149 -2.12 -13.61 -6.35
CA GLY A 149 -3.27 -14.49 -6.47
C GLY A 149 -3.67 -14.65 -7.93
N ARG A 150 -3.82 -15.92 -8.36
CA ARG A 150 -4.29 -16.40 -9.67
C ARG A 150 -5.27 -15.42 -10.35
N LEU A 151 -4.76 -14.52 -11.19
CA LEU A 151 -5.61 -13.94 -12.24
C LEU A 151 -6.24 -15.15 -12.97
N PRO A 152 -7.57 -15.21 -13.19
CA PRO A 152 -8.10 -16.18 -14.14
C PRO A 152 -7.44 -15.82 -15.46
N GLU A 153 -6.40 -16.54 -15.87
CA GLU A 153 -5.61 -16.17 -17.05
C GLU A 153 -6.56 -16.09 -18.25
N PRO A 154 -6.90 -14.89 -18.75
CA PRO A 154 -7.85 -14.79 -19.85
C PRO A 154 -7.25 -15.41 -21.12
N GLY A 155 -5.90 -15.41 -21.20
CA GLY A 155 -5.14 -15.91 -22.34
C GLY A 155 -4.98 -17.42 -22.40
N SER A 156 -4.76 -18.12 -21.28
CA SER A 156 -4.44 -19.55 -21.32
C SER A 156 -5.65 -20.43 -21.57
N ALA A 157 -6.81 -20.06 -21.03
CA ALA A 157 -8.06 -20.71 -21.39
C ALA A 157 -8.39 -20.50 -22.88
N ALA A 158 -8.20 -19.29 -23.39
CA ALA A 158 -8.40 -18.97 -24.80
C ALA A 158 -7.43 -19.75 -25.73
N LEU A 159 -6.16 -19.85 -25.35
CA LEU A 159 -5.14 -20.59 -26.12
C LEU A 159 -5.41 -22.10 -26.12
N VAL A 160 -5.85 -22.68 -25.00
CA VAL A 160 -6.24 -24.10 -24.95
C VAL A 160 -7.46 -24.36 -25.83
N VAL A 161 -8.47 -23.49 -25.79
CA VAL A 161 -9.67 -23.61 -26.66
C VAL A 161 -9.28 -23.50 -28.14
N ILE A 162 -8.42 -22.54 -28.51
CA ILE A 162 -7.92 -22.40 -29.89
C ILE A 162 -7.12 -23.65 -30.30
N ALA A 163 -6.25 -24.17 -29.44
CA ALA A 163 -5.46 -25.38 -29.71
C ALA A 163 -6.34 -26.62 -29.90
N CYS A 164 -7.40 -26.77 -29.09
CA CYS A 164 -8.39 -27.84 -29.22
C CYS A 164 -9.23 -27.72 -30.50
N LEU A 165 -9.64 -26.51 -30.88
CA LEU A 165 -10.37 -26.27 -32.12
C LEU A 165 -9.49 -26.54 -33.35
N ALA A 166 -8.23 -26.10 -33.33
CA ALA A 166 -7.28 -26.34 -34.41
C ALA A 166 -7.00 -27.84 -34.61
N THR A 167 -6.83 -28.61 -33.53
CA THR A 167 -6.65 -30.07 -33.60
C THR A 167 -7.91 -30.80 -34.07
N GLY A 168 -9.09 -30.35 -33.65
CA GLY A 168 -10.37 -30.89 -34.13
C GLY A 168 -10.57 -30.69 -35.64
N LEU A 169 -10.27 -29.49 -36.14
CA LEU A 169 -10.34 -29.16 -37.57
C LEU A 169 -9.30 -29.93 -38.41
N ALA A 170 -8.07 -30.09 -37.92
CA ALA A 170 -7.04 -30.86 -38.60
C ALA A 170 -7.44 -32.34 -38.77
N ARG A 171 -8.02 -32.96 -37.74
CA ARG A 171 -8.52 -34.36 -37.83
C ARG A 171 -9.67 -34.53 -38.80
N ARG A 172 -10.53 -33.51 -38.97
CA ARG A 172 -11.68 -33.56 -39.88
C ARG A 172 -11.25 -33.50 -41.34
N ARG A 173 -10.18 -32.77 -41.66
CA ARG A 173 -9.60 -32.71 -43.02
C ARG A 173 -8.82 -33.97 -43.41
N ALA A 174 -8.25 -34.70 -42.46
CA ALA A 174 -7.51 -35.94 -42.76
C ALA A 174 -8.40 -37.17 -43.04
N ARG A 175 -9.73 -37.06 -42.86
CA ARG A 175 -10.71 -38.14 -43.08
C ARG A 175 -11.62 -37.92 -44.29
N ALA A 176 -11.47 -36.80 -44.99
CA ALA A 176 -12.15 -36.48 -46.25
C ALA A 176 -11.15 -36.64 -47.40
#